data_AF-A0A2D5VI71-F1
#
_entry.id   AF-A0A2D5VI71-F1
#
_cell.length_a   1.000
_cell.length_b   1.000
_cell.length_c   1.000
_cell.angle_alpha   90.00
_cell.angle_beta   90.00
_cell.angle_gamma   90.00
#
_symmetry.space_group_name_H-M   'P 1'
#
loop_
_entity.id
_entity.type
_entity.pdbx_description
1 polymer ?
#
loop_
_entity_poly.entity_id
_entity_poly.type
_entity_poly.pdbx_seq_one_letter_code
_entity_poly.pdbx_strand_id
1 'polypeptide(L)' 'MASQQWSAAVFNCLMMECTRNADQAEEAISNTPVIENGRMKISKLPGLGLDLDQDYLKATKAEGEP' A
#
# COMPACT_ATOMS: atom_id res chain seq x y z
N MET A 1 1.55 -1.68 -2.09
CA MET A 1 2.76 -2.20 -1.41
C MET A 1 3.78 -2.91 -2.31
N ALA A 2 3.40 -3.44 -3.49
CA ALA A 2 4.38 -4.10 -4.39
C ALA A 2 5.58 -3.20 -4.76
N SER A 3 5.31 -1.96 -5.19
CA SER A 3 6.35 -0.99 -5.54
C SER A 3 7.26 -0.62 -4.36
N GLN A 4 6.72 -0.63 -3.13
CA GLN A 4 7.50 -0.37 -1.91
C GLN A 4 8.60 -1.44 -1.74
N GLN A 5 8.21 -2.71 -1.80
CA GLN A 5 9.14 -3.83 -1.60
C GLN A 5 10.20 -3.87 -2.69
N TRP A 6 9.82 -3.63 -3.95
CA TRP A 6 10.77 -3.52 -5.06
C TRP A 6 11.76 -2.37 -4.87
N SER A 7 11.25 -1.17 -4.54
CA SER A 7 12.09 0.02 -4.33
C SER A 7 13.05 -0.16 -3.15
N ALA A 8 12.63 -0.88 -2.11
CA ALA A 8 13.47 -1.19 -0.96
C ALA A 8 14.56 -2.23 -1.26
N ALA A 9 14.31 -3.16 -2.20
CA ALA A 9 15.25 -4.20 -2.59
C ALA A 9 16.29 -3.73 -3.61
N VAL A 10 15.97 -2.70 -4.41
CA VAL A 10 16.86 -2.17 -5.45
C VAL A 10 17.74 -1.06 -4.87
N PHE A 11 19.04 -1.34 -4.76
CA PHE A 11 20.02 -0.44 -4.14
C PHE A 11 20.00 1.00 -4.68
N ASN A 12 19.76 1.17 -5.98
CA ASN A 12 19.79 2.47 -6.66
C ASN A 12 18.41 2.97 -7.11
N CYS A 13 17.34 2.59 -6.40
CA CYS A 13 16.03 3.19 -6.62
C CYS A 13 16.04 4.66 -6.15
N LEU A 14 15.72 5.60 -7.05
CA LEU A 14 15.78 7.04 -6.74
C LEU A 14 14.61 7.49 -5.86
N MET A 15 13.39 7.29 -6.34
CA MET A 15 12.14 7.71 -5.71
C MET A 15 11.04 6.73 -6.11
N MET A 16 10.07 6.55 -5.22
CA MET A 16 8.84 5.83 -5.50
C MET A 16 7.69 6.84 -5.56
N GLU A 17 6.93 6.83 -6.66
CA GLU A 17 5.72 7.64 -6.78
C GLU A 17 4.66 7.20 -5.75
N CYS A 18 3.97 8.17 -5.16
CA CYS A 18 2.87 7.96 -4.22
C CYS A 18 1.79 9.03 -4.43
N THR A 19 0.53 8.63 -4.30
CA THR A 19 -0.56 9.59 -4.16
C THR A 19 -0.42 10.35 -2.84
N ARG A 20 -1.03 11.53 -2.74
CA ARG A 20 -0.94 12.38 -1.53
C ARG A 20 -1.61 11.78 -0.31
N ASN A 21 -2.50 10.81 -0.52
CA ASN A 21 -3.29 10.11 0.48
C ASN A 21 -2.91 8.61 0.56
N ALA A 22 -1.70 8.24 0.14
CA ALA A 22 -1.27 6.85 0.11
C ALA A 22 -1.21 6.19 1.50
N ASP A 23 -1.18 6.98 2.58
CA ASP A 23 -1.27 6.55 3.98
C ASP A 23 -2.72 6.39 4.49
N GLN A 24 -3.71 6.74 3.68
CA GLN A 24 -5.15 6.69 3.96
C GLN A 24 -5.85 5.63 3.10
N ALA A 25 -5.31 4.41 3.10
CA ALA A 25 -5.86 3.29 2.32
C ALA A 25 -7.00 2.60 3.08
N GLU A 26 -8.24 3.01 2.81
CA GLU A 26 -9.47 2.44 3.41
C GLU A 26 -9.66 0.96 3.04
N GLU A 27 -9.10 0.52 1.92
CA GLU A 27 -9.12 -0.87 1.48
C GLU A 27 -8.25 -1.82 2.33
N ALA A 28 -7.52 -1.30 3.32
CA ALA A 28 -6.69 -2.08 4.23
C ALA A 28 -7.16 -1.95 5.68
N ILE A 29 -7.51 -3.08 6.30
CA ILE A 29 -7.86 -3.18 7.74
C ILE A 29 -6.66 -2.78 8.60
N SER A 30 -5.45 -3.15 8.18
CA SER A 30 -4.23 -2.85 8.92
C SER A 30 -3.01 -2.74 8.02
N ASN A 31 -1.94 -2.18 8.60
CA ASN A 31 -0.65 -2.00 7.96
C ASN A 31 -0.70 -1.16 6.67
N THR A 32 -1.51 -0.09 6.73
CA THR A 32 -1.48 0.99 5.73
C THR A 32 -0.06 1.59 5.63
N PRO A 33 0.31 2.14 4.46
CA PRO A 33 1.62 2.76 4.30
C PRO A 33 1.85 3.88 5.33
N VAL A 34 3.00 3.86 6.01
CA VAL A 34 3.42 4.96 6.88
C VAL A 34 4.45 5.81 6.13
N ILE A 35 4.12 7.06 5.85
CA ILE A 35 4.97 8.01 5.13
C ILE A 35 5.30 9.18 6.08
N GLU A 36 6.58 9.35 6.39
CA GLU A 36 7.07 10.39 7.29
C GLU A 36 8.31 11.05 6.68
N ASN A 37 8.32 12.40 6.61
CA ASN A 37 9.45 13.18 6.09
C ASN A 37 9.94 12.73 4.70
N GLY A 38 9.00 12.40 3.80
CA GLY A 38 9.29 11.95 2.44
C GLY A 38 9.85 10.53 2.33
N ARG A 39 9.79 9.74 3.40
CA ARG A 39 10.22 8.33 3.43
C ARG A 39 9.07 7.43 3.83
N MET A 40 9.04 6.23 3.26
CA MET A 40 8.04 5.23 3.59
C MET A 40 8.64 4.12 4.45
N LYS A 41 7.97 3.74 5.53
CA LYS A 41 8.37 2.60 6.37
C LYS A 41 8.07 1.29 5.65
N ILE A 42 9.08 0.43 5.51
CA ILE A 42 8.94 -0.86 4.84
C ILE A 42 8.11 -1.84 5.69
N SER A 43 7.09 -2.43 5.09
CA SER A 43 6.32 -3.49 5.73
C SER A 43 7.16 -4.74 5.94
N LYS A 44 6.99 -5.38 7.10
CA LYS A 44 7.64 -6.65 7.47
C LYS A 44 6.67 -7.83 7.49
N LEU A 45 5.41 -7.60 7.14
CA LEU A 45 4.41 -8.66 7.06
C LEU A 45 4.62 -9.49 5.78
N PRO A 46 4.21 -10.78 5.75
CA PRO A 46 4.36 -11.63 4.58
C PRO A 46 3.68 -11.09 3.31
N GLY A 47 4.19 -11.47 2.15
CA GLY A 47 3.60 -11.14 0.84
C GLY A 47 3.64 -9.64 0.54
N LEU A 48 2.51 -9.08 0.12
CA LEU A 48 2.37 -7.62 -0.06
C LEU A 48 2.36 -6.88 1.28
N GLY A 49 2.22 -7.60 2.40
CA GLY A 49 2.14 -7.02 3.73
C GLY A 49 0.95 -6.08 3.88
N LEU A 50 -0.19 -6.43 3.29
CA LEU A 50 -1.47 -5.74 3.51
C LEU A 50 -2.45 -6.75 4.10
N ASP A 51 -3.26 -6.26 5.03
CA ASP A 51 -4.46 -6.96 5.46
C ASP A 51 -5.66 -6.26 4.83
N LEU A 52 -6.34 -6.94 3.90
CA LEU A 52 -7.36 -6.31 3.06
C LEU A 52 -8.70 -6.26 3.76
N ASP A 53 -9.36 -5.10 3.73
CA ASP A 53 -10.73 -4.95 4.17
C ASP A 53 -11.69 -5.55 3.13
N GLN A 54 -12.07 -6.81 3.36
CA GLN A 54 -12.97 -7.53 2.47
C GLN A 54 -14.39 -6.97 2.50
N ASP A 55 -14.81 -6.33 3.58
CA ASP A 55 -16.15 -5.77 3.68
C ASP A 55 -16.21 -4.43 2.92
N TYR A 56 -15.20 -3.58 3.07
CA TYR A 56 -15.03 -2.36 2.28
C TYR A 56 -14.96 -2.69 0.78
N LEU A 57 -14.06 -3.60 0.38
CA LEU A 57 -13.86 -3.93 -1.04
C LEU A 57 -15.13 -4.45 -1.72
N LYS A 58 -15.96 -5.24 -1.01
CA LYS A 58 -17.23 -5.72 -1.55
C LYS A 58 -18.27 -4.60 -1.62
N ALA A 59 -18.29 -3.70 -0.65
CA ALA A 59 -19.24 -2.59 -0.58
C ALA A 59 -18.94 -1.49 -1.62
N THR A 60 -17.68 -1.27 -1.96
CA THR A 60 -17.22 -0.24 -2.91
C THR A 60 -16.89 -0.77 -4.30
N LYS A 61 -17.30 -2.01 -4.59
CA LYS A 61 -17.12 -2.65 -5.89
C LYS A 61 -17.81 -1.83 -6.97
N ALA A 62 -17.10 -1.51 -8.05
CA ALA A 62 -17.69 -0.76 -9.15
C ALA A 62 -18.69 -1.64 -9.93
N GLU A 63 -19.71 -1.01 -10.50
CA GLU A 63 -20.71 -1.71 -11.30
C GLU A 63 -20.06 -2.41 -12.49
N GLY A 64 -20.31 -3.71 -12.63
CA GLY A 64 -19.76 -4.53 -13.72
C GLY A 64 -18.41 -5.19 -13.43
N GLU A 65 -17.78 -4.96 -12.28
CA GLU A 65 -16.62 -5.75 -11.85
C GLU A 65 -17.05 -7.18 -11.46
N PRO A 66 -16.22 -8.22 -11.69
CA PRO A 66 -16.54 -9.62 -11.38
C PRO A 66 -16.66 -9.89 -9.88
#